data_AF-A0A4Y2IRW5-F1
#
_entry.id   AF-A0A4Y2IRW5-F1
#
_cell.length_a   1.000
_cell.length_b   1.000
_cell.length_c   1.000
_cell.angle_alpha   90.00
_cell.angle_beta   90.00
_cell.angle_gamma   90.00
#
_symmetry.space_group_name_H-M   'P 1'
#
loop_
_entity.id
_entity.type
_entity.pdbx_description
1 polymer ?
#
loop_
_entity_poly.entity_id
_entity_poly.type
_entity_poly.pdbx_seq_one_letter_code
_entity_poly.pdbx_strand_id
1 'polypeptide(L)'
;MVLILSRGQGGFSVNKALEIENLKDASYIFQRVNHEFIKLSGAIYDLKITKEMRTAATSARAKYMQYLESERSKEKTETKQLKRKALEEEIDFLKQKKMFLQRTCTKQMRKQMI
;
A
#
# COMPACT_ATOMS: atom_id res chain seq x y z
N MET A 1 13.53 8.21 -14.71
CA MET A 1 14.49 8.89 -13.81
C MET A 1 14.04 8.63 -12.38
N VAL A 2 14.77 7.80 -11.64
CA VAL A 2 14.46 7.48 -10.24
C VAL A 2 14.90 8.65 -9.37
N LEU A 3 13.97 9.30 -8.67
CA LEU A 3 14.27 10.40 -7.76
C LEU A 3 14.70 9.83 -6.40
N ILE A 4 15.96 9.44 -6.29
CA ILE A 4 16.55 8.86 -5.06
C ILE A 4 17.08 9.92 -4.10
N LEU A 5 17.23 11.17 -4.55
CA LEU A 5 17.91 12.21 -3.80
C LEU A 5 16.92 13.15 -3.09
N SER A 6 17.12 13.32 -1.78
CA SER A 6 16.43 14.32 -0.97
C SER A 6 17.41 15.39 -0.49
N ARG A 7 16.94 16.64 -0.33
CA ARG A 7 17.79 17.77 0.08
C ARG A 7 17.92 17.79 1.61
N GLY A 8 19.13 17.53 2.12
CA GLY A 8 19.51 17.65 3.52
C GLY A 8 20.35 18.90 3.80
N GLN A 9 20.62 19.16 5.08
CA GLN A 9 21.40 20.32 5.54
C GLN A 9 22.85 20.35 5.00
N GLY A 10 23.38 19.21 4.55
CA GLY A 10 24.74 19.07 4.00
C GLY A 10 24.81 18.67 2.52
N GLY A 11 23.70 18.72 1.77
CA GLY A 11 23.65 18.30 0.36
C GLY A 11 22.55 17.27 0.08
N PHE A 12 22.66 16.54 -1.03
CA PHE A 12 21.70 15.51 -1.39
C PHE A 12 22.02 14.19 -0.67
N SER A 13 21.02 13.56 -0.05
CA SER A 13 21.12 12.23 0.54
C SER A 13 20.17 11.25 -0.14
N VAL A 14 20.56 9.96 -0.20
CA VAL A 14 19.71 8.90 -0.73
C VAL A 14 18.56 8.63 0.24
N ASN A 15 17.33 8.85 -0.21
CA ASN A 15 16.13 8.59 0.57
C ASN A 15 15.53 7.24 0.18
N LYS A 16 15.79 6.23 1.02
CA LYS A 16 15.33 4.85 0.83
C LYS A 16 13.80 4.72 0.75
N ALA A 17 13.04 5.57 1.44
CA ALA A 17 11.58 5.54 1.39
C ALA A 17 11.05 6.04 0.02
N LEU A 18 11.70 7.06 -0.53
CA LEU A 18 11.43 7.57 -1.88
C LEU A 18 11.81 6.56 -2.97
N GLU A 19 12.87 5.78 -2.76
CA GLU A 19 13.25 4.68 -3.64
C GLU A 19 12.14 3.62 -3.75
N ILE A 20 11.55 3.20 -2.63
CA ILE A 20 10.45 2.22 -2.60
C ILE A 20 9.22 2.75 -3.35
N GLU A 21 8.88 4.03 -3.17
CA GLU A 21 7.75 4.66 -3.88
C GLU A 21 8.01 4.78 -5.39
N ASN A 22 9.24 5.12 -5.78
CA ASN A 22 9.65 5.15 -7.18
C ASN A 22 9.60 3.77 -7.84
N LEU A 23 9.72 2.70 -7.05
CA LEU A 23 9.68 1.31 -7.51
C LEU A 23 8.25 0.76 -7.69
N LYS A 24 7.20 1.52 -7.32
CA LYS A 24 5.81 1.11 -7.57
C LYS A 24 5.47 1.16 -9.06
N ASP A 25 4.66 0.22 -9.55
CA ASP A 25 4.29 0.08 -10.97
C ASP A 25 3.74 1.37 -11.60
N ALA A 26 2.91 2.10 -10.86
CA ALA A 26 2.36 3.37 -11.32
C ALA A 26 3.46 4.39 -11.64
N SER A 27 4.49 4.48 -10.79
CA SER A 27 5.63 5.38 -10.98
C SER A 27 6.39 5.05 -12.27
N TYR A 28 6.58 3.75 -12.57
CA TYR A 28 7.20 3.31 -13.82
C TYR A 28 6.36 3.60 -15.05
N ILE A 29 5.04 3.38 -14.98
CA ILE A 29 4.11 3.69 -16.07
C ILE A 29 4.15 5.19 -16.38
N PHE A 30 4.09 6.05 -15.36
CA PHE A 30 4.18 7.50 -15.54
C PHE A 30 5.53 7.93 -16.13
N GLN A 31 6.63 7.33 -15.70
CA GLN A 31 7.95 7.60 -16.28
C GLN A 31 8.00 7.23 -17.76
N ARG A 32 7.44 6.07 -18.15
CA ARG A 32 7.40 5.64 -19.56
C ARG A 32 6.58 6.61 -20.40
N VAL A 33 5.39 6.99 -19.93
CA VAL A 33 4.52 7.95 -20.62
C VAL A 33 5.22 9.29 -20.80
N ASN A 34 5.87 9.82 -19.76
CA ASN A 34 6.62 11.07 -19.86
C ASN A 34 7.79 10.97 -20.83
N HIS A 35 8.53 9.86 -20.80
CA HIS A 35 9.65 9.63 -21.72
C HIS A 35 9.17 9.52 -23.18
N GLU A 36 8.12 8.77 -23.45
CA GLU A 36 7.49 8.67 -24.78
C GLU A 36 6.98 10.03 -25.24
N PHE A 37 6.32 10.78 -24.36
CA PHE A 37 5.85 12.13 -24.67
C PHE A 37 7.00 13.05 -25.05
N ILE A 38 8.08 13.09 -24.27
CA ILE A 38 9.27 13.91 -24.56
C ILE A 38 9.89 13.49 -25.90
N LYS A 39 10.03 12.18 -26.15
CA LYS A 39 10.59 11.64 -27.39
C LYS A 39 9.75 12.04 -28.62
N LEU A 40 8.42 12.02 -28.50
CA LEU A 40 7.50 12.42 -29.57
C LEU A 40 7.45 13.94 -29.77
N SER A 41 7.67 14.71 -28.70
CA SER A 41 7.56 16.17 -28.73
C SER A 41 8.74 16.88 -29.41
N GLY A 42 9.80 16.15 -29.78
CA GLY A 42 11.00 16.74 -30.38
C GLY A 42 11.82 17.55 -29.38
N ALA A 43 12.20 18.77 -29.72
CA ALA A 43 12.99 19.64 -28.85
C ALA A 43 12.14 20.14 -27.67
N ILE A 44 12.56 19.83 -26.43
CA ILE A 44 11.91 20.29 -25.19
C ILE A 44 11.77 21.83 -25.17
N TYR A 45 12.70 22.53 -25.82
CA TYR A 45 12.75 24.00 -25.88
C TYR A 45 11.64 24.64 -26.72
N ASP A 46 11.05 23.90 -27.66
CA ASP A 46 9.95 24.39 -28.51
C ASP A 46 8.56 24.00 -27.96
N LEU A 47 8.53 23.27 -26.84
CA LEU A 47 7.28 22.82 -26.23
C LEU A 47 6.54 24.00 -25.59
N LYS A 48 5.49 24.47 -26.25
CA LYS A 48 4.63 25.54 -25.72
C LYS A 48 3.96 25.07 -24.43
N ILE A 49 4.30 25.73 -23.31
CA ILE A 49 3.67 25.45 -22.01
C ILE A 49 2.19 25.83 -22.07
N THR A 50 1.32 24.83 -22.09
CA THR A 50 -0.13 25.02 -22.15
C THR A 50 -0.71 25.37 -20.77
N LYS A 51 -1.98 25.80 -20.74
CA LYS A 51 -2.67 26.11 -19.49
C LYS A 51 -2.86 24.85 -18.65
N GLU A 52 -3.15 23.73 -19.30
CA GLU A 52 -3.38 22.42 -18.70
C GLU A 52 -2.13 21.92 -17.97
N MET A 53 -0.95 22.11 -18.57
CA MET A 53 0.33 21.76 -17.93
C MET A 53 0.55 22.56 -16.64
N ARG A 54 0.27 23.88 -16.67
CA ARG A 54 0.37 24.74 -15.49
C ARG A 54 -0.62 24.31 -14.41
N THR A 55 -1.87 24.07 -14.77
CA THR A 55 -2.90 23.62 -13.82
C THR A 55 -2.55 22.25 -13.23
N ALA A 56 -2.06 21.32 -14.04
CA ALA A 56 -1.61 20.00 -13.58
C ALA A 56 -0.47 20.14 -12.57
N ALA A 57 0.56 20.92 -12.89
CA ALA A 57 1.70 21.18 -12.01
C ALA A 57 1.27 21.82 -10.67
N THR A 58 0.42 22.85 -10.70
CA THR A 58 -0.10 23.48 -9.48
C THR A 58 -0.89 22.50 -8.61
N SER A 59 -1.68 21.62 -9.24
CA SER A 59 -2.48 20.61 -8.51
C SER A 59 -1.67 19.42 -7.99
N ALA A 60 -0.46 19.19 -8.51
CA ALA A 60 0.31 17.98 -8.25
C ALA A 60 0.63 17.80 -6.76
N ARG A 61 1.02 18.89 -6.08
CA ARG A 61 1.30 18.86 -4.63
C ARG A 61 0.06 18.48 -3.82
N ALA A 62 -1.10 19.05 -4.13
CA ALA A 62 -2.35 18.76 -3.42
C ALA A 62 -2.78 17.30 -3.62
N LYS A 63 -2.71 16.80 -4.87
CA LYS A 63 -3.00 15.40 -5.20
C LYS A 63 -2.06 14.43 -4.49
N TYR A 64 -0.77 14.76 -4.41
CA TYR A 64 0.21 13.95 -3.67
C TYR A 64 -0.12 13.89 -2.17
N MET A 65 -0.44 15.04 -1.56
CA MET A 65 -0.84 15.05 -0.15
C MET A 65 -2.11 14.23 0.12
N GLN A 66 -3.12 14.33 -0.75
CA GLN A 66 -4.32 13.50 -0.67
C GLN A 66 -4.01 12.01 -0.81
N TYR A 67 -3.12 11.63 -1.74
CA TYR A 67 -2.66 10.25 -1.90
C TYR A 67 -2.02 9.73 -0.60
N LEU A 68 -1.07 10.46 -0.01
CA LEU A 68 -0.40 10.07 1.23
C LEU A 68 -1.36 9.91 2.41
N GLU A 69 -2.40 10.75 2.49
CA GLU A 69 -3.44 10.60 3.50
C GLU A 69 -4.29 9.35 3.27
N SER A 70 -4.65 9.06 2.01
CA SER A 70 -5.40 7.86 1.66
C SER A 70 -4.64 6.58 1.96
N GLU A 71 -3.33 6.51 1.67
CA GLU A 71 -2.50 5.34 1.96
C GLU A 71 -2.39 5.09 3.47
N ARG A 72 -2.18 6.15 4.27
CA ARG A 72 -2.18 6.05 5.74
C ARG A 72 -3.52 5.57 6.30
N SER A 73 -4.63 5.90 5.64
CA SER A 73 -5.95 5.42 6.03
C SER A 73 -6.12 3.93 5.73
N LYS A 74 -5.69 3.47 4.54
CA LYS A 74 -5.74 2.05 4.14
C LYS A 74 -4.95 1.16 5.08
N GLU A 75 -3.71 1.54 5.43
CA GLU A 75 -2.88 0.78 6.37
C GLU A 75 -3.57 0.58 7.73
N LYS A 76 -4.28 1.60 8.24
CA LYS A 76 -5.05 1.50 9.49
C LYS A 76 -6.24 0.55 9.36
N THR A 77 -6.88 0.48 8.21
CA THR A 77 -8.01 -0.43 7.99
C THR A 77 -7.54 -1.87 7.79
N GLU A 78 -6.45 -2.09 7.04
CA GLU A 78 -5.89 -3.41 6.77
C GLU A 78 -5.36 -4.07 8.05
N THR A 79 -4.63 -3.32 8.88
CA THR A 79 -4.14 -3.82 10.18
C THR A 79 -5.29 -4.19 11.12
N LYS A 80 -6.38 -3.43 11.14
CA LYS A 80 -7.59 -3.78 11.91
C LYS A 80 -8.27 -5.04 11.36
N GLN A 81 -8.38 -5.17 10.05
CA GLN A 81 -9.00 -6.35 9.42
C GLN A 81 -8.18 -7.61 9.67
N LEU A 82 -6.85 -7.55 9.58
CA LEU A 82 -5.96 -8.68 9.88
C LEU A 82 -6.12 -9.15 11.33
N LYS A 83 -6.15 -8.22 12.29
CA LYS A 83 -6.38 -8.55 13.71
C LYS A 83 -7.75 -9.18 13.94
N ARG A 84 -8.78 -8.66 13.27
CA ARG A 84 -10.13 -9.24 13.36
C ARG A 84 -10.18 -10.66 12.81
N LYS A 85 -9.57 -10.89 11.65
CA LYS A 85 -9.51 -12.22 11.03
C LYS A 85 -8.77 -13.22 11.90
N ALA A 86 -7.64 -12.83 12.49
CA ALA A 86 -6.90 -13.68 13.44
C ALA A 86 -7.75 -14.07 14.67
N LEU A 87 -8.50 -13.12 15.24
CA LEU A 87 -9.42 -13.39 16.35
C LEU A 87 -10.57 -14.32 15.95
N GLU A 88 -11.14 -14.14 14.75
CA GLU A 88 -12.20 -15.02 14.24
C GLU A 88 -11.69 -16.46 14.07
N GLU A 89 -10.47 -16.64 13.52
CA GLU A 89 -9.81 -17.95 13.41
C GLU A 89 -9.55 -18.60 14.78
N GLU A 90 -9.09 -17.82 15.77
CA GLU A 90 -8.86 -18.32 17.13
C GLU A 90 -10.17 -18.74 17.83
N ILE A 91 -11.25 -17.96 17.67
CA ILE A 91 -12.57 -18.32 18.19
C ILE A 91 -13.06 -19.64 17.60
N ASP A 92 -12.92 -19.83 16.28
CA ASP A 92 -13.39 -21.04 15.62
C ASP A 92 -12.55 -22.25 16.00
N PHE A 93 -11.24 -22.09 16.17
CA PHE A 93 -10.37 -23.13 16.75
C PHE A 93 -10.82 -23.54 18.16
N LEU A 94 -11.11 -22.58 19.04
CA LEU A 94 -11.59 -22.86 20.39
C LEU A 94 -12.95 -23.55 20.41
N LYS A 95 -13.89 -23.16 19.52
CA LYS A 95 -15.18 -23.84 19.36
C LYS A 95 -15.01 -25.29 18.95
N GLN A 96 -14.12 -25.57 17.99
CA GLN A 96 -13.83 -26.94 17.54
C GLN A 96 -13.26 -27.77 18.70
N LYS A 97 -12.29 -27.23 19.44
CA LYS A 97 -11.69 -27.91 20.60
C LYS A 97 -12.72 -28.20 21.70
N LYS A 98 -13.61 -27.25 21.99
CA LYS A 98 -14.71 -27.44 22.94
C LYS A 98 -15.65 -28.57 22.50
N MET A 99 -16.06 -28.59 21.23
CA MET A 99 -16.92 -29.66 20.70
C MET A 99 -16.25 -31.03 20.78
N PHE A 100 -14.96 -31.11 20.47
CA PHE A 100 -14.20 -32.34 20.58
C PHE A 100 -14.18 -32.86 22.02
N LEU A 101 -13.83 -32.01 22.98
CA LEU A 101 -13.79 -32.36 24.40
C LEU A 101 -15.16 -32.80 24.93
N GLN A 102 -16.23 -32.10 24.56
CA GLN A 102 -17.60 -32.51 24.92
C GLN A 102 -17.93 -33.91 24.40
N ARG A 103 -17.59 -34.21 23.15
CA ARG A 103 -17.80 -35.54 22.55
C ARG A 103 -16.98 -36.63 23.23
N THR A 104 -15.73 -36.36 23.60
CA THR A 104 -14.90 -37.34 24.31
C THR A 104 -15.39 -37.60 25.72
N CYS A 105 -15.73 -36.56 26.50
CA CYS A 105 -16.27 -36.74 27.85
C CYS A 105 -17.61 -37.52 27.84
N THR A 106 -18.53 -37.16 26.94
CA THR A 106 -19.81 -37.88 26.84
C THR A 106 -19.65 -39.34 26.43
N LYS A 107 -18.73 -39.65 25.50
CA LYS A 107 -18.41 -41.04 25.15
C LYS A 107 -17.79 -41.80 26.32
N GLN A 108 -16.93 -41.16 27.10
CA GLN A 108 -16.28 -41.77 28.25
C GLN A 108 -17.28 -42.10 29.37
N MET A 109 -18.19 -41.17 29.68
CA MET A 109 -19.25 -41.40 30.66
C MET A 109 -20.18 -42.55 30.26
N ARG A 110 -20.55 -42.64 28.97
CA ARG A 110 -21.36 -43.77 28.47
C ARG A 110 -20.67 -45.12 28.60
N LYS A 111 -19.34 -45.17 28.41
CA LYS A 111 -18.56 -46.41 28.59
C LYS A 111 -18.46 -46.88 30.04
N GLN A 112 -18.61 -45.99 31.03
CA GLN A 112 -18.57 -46.35 32.45
C GLN A 112 -19.93 -46.81 33.00
N MET A 113 -21.02 -46.64 32.25
CA MET A 113 -22.37 -47.06 32.64
C MET A 113 -22.79 -48.43 32.08
N ILE A 114 -21.92 -49.13 31.34
CA ILE A 114 -22.11 -50.47 30.79
C ILE A 114 -21.06 -51.38 31.41
#